data_AF-A0A661V6T3-F1
#
_entry.id   AF-A0A661V6T3-F1
#
_cell.length_a   1.000
_cell.length_b   1.000
_cell.length_c   1.000
_cell.angle_alpha   90.00
_cell.angle_beta   90.00
_cell.angle_gamma   90.00
#
_symmetry.space_group_name_H-M   'P 1'
#
loop_
_entity.id
_entity.type
_entity.pdbx_description
1 polymer ?
#
loop_
_entity_poly.entity_id
_entity_poly.type
_entity_poly.pdbx_seq_one_letter_code
_entity_poly.pdbx_strand_id
1 'polypeptide(L)'
;MPTFGANTRAPIFLTTKGKTRFDLLLSPIPHRRTWYQSWLEKCFSQFYPLIGSLSRDIYSWVIKVLENEGIIENRKIKNEIVWGINPSALKITKWVEQFRCIKCGHNVSVSSSEKILWNNAPCLRFHCDGYYIEQEKGVDYYKRLYATGDVQRIFAEEHTGILEREVRERIEKEFKTDGNERRPWFPNLLSCTPTLELGIDIGDLSSIILCSVPPSQANYLQRTGRAGRRDGNALTITVANARPHDLFFFSEPEEMIKGKVDPPGFFLDASAVLERQLTAFCFDCWVSSGVSEIAIPDSVGSVLNNLDLGNEERFPYTFIKFIEKNRKKLLKDFFTLFKDSLSAESKAYLQSFIEGGENQEGALSYRIMEGLFRLRKERHSLRKRVRNLTNQIKRMQEDPLKDRRYEEELKKLRREKIGLQALIKKINNQNTYNFFTDEGLLPNYAFPETGVILRSIIYRIKKDSKEDESNFESWVYEYERPAVSAIDELAPLNYFYAGKRKVFVDQINMDVSEIEQWRFCNNCSHMEKEIGEISAESCPHCGSPMWADSAQRIQMLRMRQVFATSSDRRSRITDESDDREPS
;
A
#
# COMPACT_ATOMS: atom_id res chain seq x y z
N MET A 1 27.26 5.43 7.20
CA MET A 1 26.11 6.08 7.88
C MET A 1 24.95 6.18 6.90
N PRO A 2 23.71 5.87 7.30
CA PRO A 2 22.54 6.19 6.48
C PRO A 2 22.56 7.70 6.18
N THR A 3 22.15 8.08 4.96
CA THR A 3 22.00 9.48 4.58
C THR A 3 20.98 10.14 5.49
N PHE A 4 21.32 11.26 6.11
CA PHE A 4 20.35 12.10 6.84
C PHE A 4 19.17 12.40 5.91
N GLY A 5 17.94 12.08 6.34
CA GLY A 5 16.72 12.36 5.61
C GLY A 5 16.53 13.86 5.41
N ALA A 6 15.65 14.26 4.49
CA ALA A 6 15.40 15.68 4.20
C ALA A 6 14.98 16.47 5.46
N ASN A 7 14.28 15.79 6.39
CA ASN A 7 13.75 16.34 7.63
C ASN A 7 14.56 15.97 8.88
N THR A 8 15.67 15.23 8.73
CA THR A 8 16.54 14.92 9.88
C THR A 8 17.35 16.16 10.23
N ARG A 9 17.39 16.54 11.52
CA ARG A 9 18.29 17.60 12.00
C ARG A 9 19.73 17.20 11.73
N ALA A 10 20.33 17.80 10.71
CA ALA A 10 21.75 17.65 10.43
C ALA A 10 22.58 18.33 11.53
N PRO A 11 23.80 17.83 11.81
CA PRO A 11 24.72 18.55 12.67
C PRO A 11 24.98 19.96 12.11
N ILE A 12 24.87 20.95 12.98
CA ILE A 12 25.13 22.36 12.64
C ILE A 12 26.59 22.64 12.97
N PHE A 13 27.34 23.11 11.98
CA PHE A 13 28.73 23.52 12.13
C PHE A 13 28.82 25.04 12.20
N LEU A 14 29.87 25.55 12.83
CA LEU A 14 30.14 26.98 12.95
C LEU A 14 30.92 27.48 11.72
N THR A 15 30.61 28.68 11.23
CA THR A 15 31.30 29.33 10.10
C THR A 15 31.43 30.84 10.30
N THR A 16 32.37 31.46 9.56
CA THR A 16 32.55 32.92 9.50
C THR A 16 31.82 33.59 8.34
N LYS A 17 31.29 32.84 7.37
CA LYS A 17 30.57 33.39 6.21
C LYS A 17 29.15 32.86 6.10
N GLY A 18 28.21 33.77 5.89
CA GLY A 18 26.77 33.49 5.85
C GLY A 18 26.32 32.91 4.51
N LYS A 19 26.61 31.63 4.25
CA LYS A 19 25.91 30.83 3.23
C LYS A 19 25.57 29.44 3.77
N THR A 20 24.28 29.10 3.76
CA THR A 20 23.67 27.77 4.08
C THR A 20 23.51 27.39 5.56
N ARG A 21 23.13 26.12 5.85
CA ARG A 21 22.59 25.53 7.10
C ARG A 21 23.56 25.52 8.31
N PHE A 22 24.59 26.35 8.30
CA PHE A 22 25.62 26.46 9.33
C PHE A 22 25.38 27.68 10.22
N ASP A 23 25.82 27.60 11.47
CA ASP A 23 25.71 28.69 12.42
C ASP A 23 26.79 29.74 12.15
N LEU A 24 26.38 31.00 12.12
CA LEU A 24 27.25 32.12 11.81
C LEU A 24 27.82 32.72 13.08
N LEU A 25 29.15 32.83 13.16
CA LEU A 25 29.84 33.40 14.31
C LEU A 25 29.57 34.90 14.47
N LEU A 26 29.73 35.66 13.38
CA LEU A 26 29.56 37.12 13.38
C LEU A 26 28.58 37.54 12.27
N SER A 27 27.61 38.38 12.62
CA SER A 27 26.69 38.91 11.64
C SER A 27 27.39 39.93 10.73
N PRO A 28 27.22 39.84 9.39
CA PRO A 28 27.70 40.88 8.46
C PRO A 28 26.81 42.13 8.47
N ILE A 29 25.64 42.10 9.13
CA ILE A 29 24.68 43.20 9.16
C ILE A 29 24.82 43.96 10.49
N PRO A 30 25.06 45.29 10.49
CA PRO A 30 25.35 46.08 11.69
C PRO A 30 24.31 46.00 12.83
N HIS A 31 23.03 45.81 12.50
CA HIS A 31 21.91 45.80 13.47
C HIS A 31 21.38 44.41 13.81
N ARG A 32 21.94 43.35 13.22
CA ARG A 32 21.53 41.97 13.50
C ARG A 32 22.66 41.31 14.27
N ARG A 33 22.36 40.72 15.43
CA ARG A 33 23.35 39.97 16.22
C ARG A 33 23.19 38.47 15.99
N THR A 34 24.29 37.74 16.06
CA THR A 34 24.28 36.27 16.14
C THR A 34 24.12 35.83 17.59
N TRP A 35 23.79 34.55 17.82
CA TRP A 35 23.75 33.98 19.17
C TRP A 35 25.06 34.22 19.93
N TYR A 36 26.20 34.02 19.27
CA TYR A 36 27.53 34.22 19.84
C TYR A 36 27.78 35.68 20.24
N GLN A 37 27.46 36.65 19.37
CA GLN A 37 27.62 38.07 19.72
C GLN A 37 26.77 38.47 20.95
N SER A 38 25.52 37.99 21.01
CA SER A 38 24.65 38.20 22.17
C SER A 38 25.16 37.48 23.42
N TRP A 39 25.67 36.26 23.28
CA TRP A 39 26.25 35.50 24.38
C TRP A 39 27.46 36.21 25.00
N LEU A 40 28.37 36.72 24.17
CA LEU A 40 29.55 37.46 24.62
C LEU A 40 29.16 38.66 25.49
N GLU A 41 28.26 39.50 25.00
CA GLU A 41 27.88 40.69 25.77
C GLU A 41 26.98 40.37 26.96
N LYS A 42 26.22 39.27 26.98
CA LYS A 42 25.61 38.78 28.23
C LYS A 42 26.64 38.43 29.30
N CYS A 43 27.75 37.80 28.91
CA CYS A 43 28.80 37.42 29.85
C CYS A 43 29.62 38.63 30.33
N PHE A 44 29.85 39.63 29.47
CA PHE A 44 30.86 40.66 29.72
C PHE A 44 30.37 42.12 29.76
N SER A 45 29.12 42.41 29.39
CA SER A 45 28.61 43.80 29.36
C SER A 45 28.67 44.52 30.71
N GLN A 46 28.54 43.77 31.80
CA GLN A 46 28.65 44.31 33.17
C GLN A 46 30.07 44.80 33.49
N PHE A 47 31.08 44.19 32.86
CA PHE A 47 32.49 44.54 33.06
C PHE A 47 32.98 45.56 32.02
N TYR A 48 32.47 45.48 30.79
CA TYR A 48 32.84 46.37 29.69
C TYR A 48 31.63 46.62 28.76
N PRO A 49 30.92 47.76 28.90
CA PRO A 49 29.68 48.04 28.15
C PRO A 49 29.83 48.04 26.62
N LEU A 50 31.03 48.29 26.09
CA LEU A 50 31.31 48.34 24.65
C LEU A 50 31.89 47.02 24.10
N ILE A 51 31.79 45.90 24.82
CA ILE A 51 32.43 44.62 24.46
C ILE A 51 32.02 44.10 23.08
N GLY A 52 30.82 44.45 22.61
CA GLY A 52 30.32 44.06 21.29
C GLY A 52 31.24 44.47 20.14
N SER A 53 31.99 45.59 20.24
CA SER A 53 32.94 46.02 19.20
C SER A 53 34.17 45.10 19.09
N LEU A 54 34.52 44.41 20.17
CA LEU A 54 35.66 43.50 20.27
C LEU A 54 35.30 42.04 19.95
N SER A 55 34.05 41.76 19.56
CA SER A 55 33.56 40.39 19.34
C SER A 55 34.44 39.59 18.38
N ARG A 56 34.94 40.23 17.31
CA ARG A 56 35.77 39.56 16.30
C ARG A 56 37.09 39.09 16.89
N ASP A 57 37.78 39.97 17.59
CA ASP A 57 39.10 39.68 18.14
C ASP A 57 38.98 38.63 19.24
N ILE A 58 38.00 38.78 20.13
CA ILE A 58 37.75 37.81 21.21
C ILE A 58 37.47 36.42 20.65
N TYR A 59 36.53 36.29 19.70
CA TYR A 59 36.22 34.97 19.15
C TYR A 59 37.34 34.39 18.31
N SER A 60 38.18 35.21 17.66
CA SER A 60 39.37 34.71 16.98
C SER A 60 40.35 34.03 17.94
N TRP A 61 40.51 34.59 19.14
CA TRP A 61 41.32 34.00 20.20
C TRP A 61 40.65 32.77 20.82
N VAL A 62 39.36 32.83 21.14
CA VAL A 62 38.61 31.71 21.72
C VAL A 62 38.66 30.48 20.79
N ILE A 63 38.40 30.66 19.49
CA ILE A 63 38.44 29.55 18.53
C ILE A 63 39.84 28.93 18.49
N LYS A 64 40.89 29.75 18.42
CA LYS A 64 42.27 29.27 18.39
C LYS A 64 42.62 28.45 19.64
N VAL A 65 42.16 28.88 20.82
CA VAL A 65 42.35 28.13 22.07
C VAL A 65 41.57 26.81 22.05
N LEU A 66 40.30 26.84 21.65
CA LEU A 66 39.46 25.63 21.57
C LEU A 66 39.99 24.60 20.56
N GLU A 67 40.61 25.06 19.45
CA GLU A 67 41.29 24.20 18.48
C GLU A 67 42.57 23.58 19.07
N ASN A 68 43.39 24.37 19.77
CA ASN A 68 44.63 23.88 20.39
C ASN A 68 44.35 22.84 21.49
N GLU A 69 43.27 23.03 22.26
CA GLU A 69 42.82 22.08 23.29
C GLU A 69 42.05 20.88 22.69
N GLY A 70 41.87 20.83 21.36
CA GLY A 70 41.21 19.72 20.67
C GLY A 70 39.70 19.60 20.93
N ILE A 71 39.06 20.64 21.47
CA ILE A 71 37.61 20.68 21.74
C ILE A 71 36.81 20.84 20.44
N ILE A 72 37.34 21.65 19.52
CA ILE A 72 36.78 21.81 18.17
C ILE A 72 37.81 21.43 17.11
N GLU A 73 37.33 20.90 16.00
CA GLU A 73 38.13 20.60 14.82
C GLU A 73 37.67 21.47 13.66
N ASN A 74 38.61 21.92 12.84
CA ASN A 74 38.29 22.65 11.62
C ASN A 74 38.40 21.75 10.38
N ARG A 75 37.58 22.06 9.37
CA ARG A 75 37.70 21.48 8.01
C ARG A 75 37.54 22.57 6.98
N LYS A 76 38.35 22.50 5.92
CA LYS A 76 38.28 23.41 4.79
C LYS A 76 37.35 22.85 3.71
N ILE A 77 36.26 23.55 3.40
CA ILE A 77 35.30 23.18 2.35
C ILE A 77 35.16 24.36 1.39
N LYS A 78 35.47 24.18 0.10
CA LYS A 78 35.29 25.20 -0.96
C LYS A 78 35.80 26.61 -0.57
N ASN A 79 36.99 26.68 0.03
CA ASN A 79 37.64 27.89 0.56
C ASN A 79 37.06 28.50 1.85
N GLU A 80 36.19 27.79 2.55
CA GLU A 80 35.65 28.20 3.85
C GLU A 80 36.14 27.25 4.94
N ILE A 81 36.37 27.78 6.14
CA ILE A 81 36.69 27.00 7.32
C ILE A 81 35.39 26.81 8.10
N VAL A 82 35.05 25.55 8.35
CA VAL A 82 33.94 25.18 9.24
C VAL A 82 34.50 24.50 10.48
N TRP A 83 33.94 24.82 11.64
CA TRP A 83 34.31 24.22 12.92
C TRP A 83 33.21 23.30 13.43
N GLY A 84 33.59 22.13 13.91
CA GLY A 84 32.71 21.18 14.59
C GLY A 84 33.30 20.76 15.93
N ILE A 85 32.44 20.34 16.86
CA ILE A 85 32.89 19.79 18.14
C ILE A 85 33.55 18.43 17.89
N ASN A 86 34.73 18.21 18.47
CA ASN A 86 35.38 16.91 18.44
C ASN A 86 34.55 15.90 19.26
N PRO A 87 34.08 14.79 18.68
CA PRO A 87 33.31 13.79 19.42
C PRO A 87 34.05 13.24 20.64
N SER A 88 35.39 13.18 20.58
CA SER A 88 36.23 12.70 21.70
C SER A 88 36.26 13.66 22.88
N ALA A 89 35.91 14.94 22.68
CA ALA A 89 35.81 15.95 23.73
C ALA A 89 34.45 15.90 24.47
N LEU A 90 33.44 15.22 23.91
CA LEU A 90 32.12 15.10 24.52
C LEU A 90 32.14 14.12 25.69
N LYS A 91 31.72 14.59 26.86
CA LYS A 91 31.56 13.76 28.07
C LYS A 91 30.08 13.55 28.36
N ILE A 92 29.70 12.31 28.67
CA ILE A 92 28.34 11.94 29.02
C ILE A 92 28.32 11.53 30.49
N THR A 93 27.36 12.07 31.25
CA THR A 93 27.17 11.73 32.67
C THR A 93 25.70 11.45 32.97
N LYS A 94 25.47 10.60 33.96
CA LYS A 94 24.13 10.34 34.54
C LYS A 94 23.83 11.24 35.75
N TRP A 95 24.86 11.91 36.27
CA TRP A 95 24.78 12.76 37.46
C TRP A 95 24.53 14.21 37.04
N VAL A 96 23.26 14.58 36.96
CA VAL A 96 22.85 15.92 36.50
C VAL A 96 22.10 16.70 37.57
N GLU A 97 22.34 18.01 37.59
CA GLU A 97 21.57 18.98 38.36
C GLU A 97 20.72 19.85 37.43
N GLN A 98 19.60 20.36 37.95
CA GLN A 98 18.64 21.13 37.17
C GLN A 98 18.80 22.62 37.50
N PHE A 99 18.83 23.43 36.44
CA PHE A 99 18.88 24.87 36.54
C PHE A 99 17.75 25.51 35.74
N ARG A 100 17.19 26.59 36.28
CA ARG A 100 16.14 27.36 35.63
C ARG A 100 16.50 28.83 35.55
N CYS A 101 16.27 29.40 34.38
CA CYS A 101 16.44 30.83 34.20
C CYS A 101 15.35 31.60 34.96
N ILE A 102 15.75 32.55 35.79
CA ILE A 102 14.82 33.35 36.60
C ILE A 102 13.88 34.24 35.77
N LYS A 103 14.26 34.59 34.53
CA LYS A 103 13.52 35.54 33.68
C LYS A 103 12.58 34.84 32.70
N CYS A 104 13.08 33.87 31.92
CA CYS A 104 12.30 33.21 30.87
C CYS A 104 11.83 31.80 31.24
N GLY A 105 12.22 31.28 32.41
CA GLY A 105 11.86 29.93 32.86
C GLY A 105 12.50 28.79 32.06
N HIS A 106 13.49 29.07 31.21
CA HIS A 106 14.21 28.05 30.45
C HIS A 106 14.96 27.10 31.39
N ASN A 107 14.79 25.79 31.20
CA ASN A 107 15.40 24.74 32.01
C ASN A 107 16.58 24.11 31.30
N VAL A 108 17.66 23.82 32.03
CA VAL A 108 18.82 23.08 31.54
C VAL A 108 19.24 22.02 32.55
N SER A 109 19.62 20.85 32.05
CA SER A 109 20.23 19.78 32.84
C SER A 109 21.74 19.81 32.62
N VAL A 110 22.52 19.95 33.69
CA VAL A 110 23.97 20.16 33.61
C VAL A 110 24.69 19.12 34.46
N SER A 111 25.96 18.84 34.14
CA SER A 111 26.75 17.90 34.94
C SER A 111 26.89 18.39 36.38
N SER A 112 26.72 17.48 37.35
CA SER A 112 26.91 17.81 38.77
C SER A 112 28.32 18.35 39.07
N SER A 113 29.32 17.91 38.30
CA SER A 113 30.71 18.41 38.41
C SER A 113 30.87 19.87 37.99
N GLU A 114 29.96 20.39 37.17
CA GLU A 114 30.01 21.76 36.62
C GLU A 114 29.02 22.69 37.33
N LYS A 115 28.33 22.22 38.39
CA LYS A 115 27.32 22.97 39.14
C LYS A 115 27.77 24.40 39.48
N ILE A 116 29.02 24.54 39.91
CA ILE A 116 29.60 25.84 40.32
C ILE A 116 29.66 26.82 39.13
N LEU A 117 29.94 26.33 37.93
CA LEU A 117 30.04 27.15 36.71
C LEU A 117 28.67 27.63 36.22
N TRP A 118 27.60 26.88 36.52
CA TRP A 118 26.25 27.17 36.06
C TRP A 118 25.46 28.07 37.02
N ASN A 119 25.85 28.14 38.29
CA ASN A 119 25.21 29.03 39.23
C ASN A 119 25.46 30.49 38.86
N ASN A 120 24.39 31.25 38.62
CA ASN A 120 24.41 32.62 38.07
C ASN A 120 24.99 32.74 36.64
N ALA A 121 25.10 31.65 35.89
CA ALA A 121 25.48 31.73 34.47
C ALA A 121 24.39 32.43 33.64
N PRO A 122 24.74 33.24 32.62
CA PRO A 122 23.76 33.87 31.74
C PRO A 122 22.87 32.86 31.00
N CYS A 123 21.65 33.26 30.66
CA CYS A 123 20.70 32.40 29.96
C CYS A 123 21.13 32.11 28.51
N LEU A 124 21.13 30.82 28.13
CA LEU A 124 21.46 30.38 26.77
C LEU A 124 20.45 30.83 25.71
N ARG A 125 19.22 31.23 26.08
CA ARG A 125 18.25 31.70 25.09
C ARG A 125 18.67 33.04 24.49
N PHE A 126 18.65 33.13 23.16
CA PHE A 126 19.17 34.27 22.41
C PHE A 126 18.69 35.64 22.92
N HIS A 127 17.39 35.81 23.18
CA HIS A 127 16.77 37.07 23.62
C HIS A 127 16.47 37.16 25.13
N CYS A 128 17.15 36.37 25.97
CA CYS A 128 16.97 36.42 27.43
C CYS A 128 18.25 36.85 28.14
N ASP A 129 18.14 37.86 29.01
CA ASP A 129 19.25 38.39 29.83
C ASP A 129 19.15 37.95 31.30
N GLY A 130 18.31 36.95 31.58
CA GLY A 130 18.28 36.33 32.90
C GLY A 130 19.50 35.45 33.14
N TYR A 131 19.64 34.95 34.36
CA TYR A 131 20.66 33.99 34.77
C TYR A 131 20.02 32.71 35.30
N TYR A 132 20.79 31.63 35.30
CA TYR A 132 20.38 30.34 35.82
C TYR A 132 20.60 30.24 37.32
N ILE A 133 19.59 29.73 38.01
CA ILE A 133 19.68 29.32 39.42
C ILE A 133 19.35 27.83 39.52
N GLU A 134 19.90 27.18 40.53
CA GLU A 134 19.57 25.79 40.83
C GLU A 134 18.08 25.65 41.15
N GLN A 135 17.46 24.61 40.60
CA GLN A 135 16.08 24.26 40.86
C GLN A 135 15.99 22.81 41.34
N GLU A 136 15.12 22.56 42.30
CA GLU A 136 14.82 21.20 42.73
C GLU A 136 14.32 20.32 41.57
N LYS A 137 14.71 19.05 41.61
CA LYS A 137 14.30 18.04 40.64
C LYS A 137 12.80 17.76 40.81
N GLY A 138 11.98 18.34 39.94
CA GLY A 138 10.55 18.06 39.87
C GLY A 138 10.25 16.62 39.39
N VAL A 139 8.97 16.25 39.43
CA VAL A 139 8.48 14.98 38.89
C VAL A 139 8.40 15.09 37.36
N ASP A 140 9.36 14.49 36.67
CA ASP A 140 9.36 14.41 35.21
C ASP A 140 8.63 13.14 34.74
N TYR A 141 7.47 13.33 34.09
CA TYR A 141 6.65 12.25 33.53
C TYR A 141 7.45 11.38 32.56
N TYR A 142 8.20 11.99 31.64
CA TYR A 142 8.98 11.26 30.64
C TYR A 142 10.15 10.52 31.29
N LYS A 143 10.79 11.11 32.30
CA LYS A 143 11.80 10.40 33.10
C LYS A 143 11.21 9.16 33.75
N ARG A 144 10.03 9.26 34.36
CA ARG A 144 9.35 8.10 34.96
C ARG A 144 8.99 7.08 33.88
N LEU A 145 8.38 7.51 32.79
CA LEU A 145 8.01 6.65 31.66
C LEU A 145 9.23 5.91 31.08
N TYR A 146 10.36 6.58 30.87
CA TYR A 146 11.57 5.94 30.31
C TYR A 146 12.37 5.14 31.35
N ALA A 147 12.26 5.46 32.65
CA ALA A 147 12.99 4.75 33.69
C ALA A 147 12.24 3.52 34.23
N THR A 148 10.90 3.57 34.26
CA THR A 148 10.05 2.51 34.83
C THR A 148 9.04 1.92 33.84
N GLY A 149 8.78 2.60 32.72
CA GLY A 149 7.87 2.09 31.70
C GLY A 149 8.56 1.05 30.83
N ASP A 150 7.79 0.03 30.44
CA ASP A 150 8.19 -0.91 29.39
C ASP A 150 8.00 -0.24 28.03
N VAL A 151 8.96 0.61 27.66
CA VAL A 151 8.90 1.37 26.41
C VAL A 151 9.36 0.47 25.26
N GLN A 152 8.39 -0.09 24.56
CA GLN A 152 8.63 -0.85 23.34
C GLN A 152 8.44 0.05 22.11
N ARG A 153 9.29 -0.12 21.11
CA ARG A 153 9.07 0.50 19.81
C ARG A 153 7.94 -0.23 19.09
N ILE A 154 7.02 0.51 18.48
CA ILE A 154 5.94 -0.09 17.69
C ILE A 154 6.48 -0.46 16.31
N PHE A 155 6.31 -1.72 15.95
CA PHE A 155 6.52 -2.29 14.62
C PHE A 155 5.18 -2.78 14.12
N ALA A 156 4.55 -1.94 13.28
CA ALA A 156 3.27 -2.23 12.69
C ALA A 156 3.43 -3.01 11.36
N GLU A 157 2.62 -4.03 11.18
CA GLU A 157 2.44 -4.76 9.92
C GLU A 157 0.97 -4.80 9.55
N GLU A 158 0.66 -4.92 8.26
CA GLU A 158 -0.71 -5.16 7.81
C GLU A 158 -0.99 -6.65 7.69
N HIS A 159 -2.23 -7.05 7.91
CA HIS A 159 -2.70 -8.41 7.66
C HIS A 159 -4.02 -8.35 6.88
N THR A 160 -3.91 -8.43 5.56
CA THR A 160 -5.05 -8.26 4.65
C THR A 160 -5.09 -9.39 3.63
N GLY A 161 -6.26 -9.65 3.02
CA GLY A 161 -6.40 -10.71 2.02
C GLY A 161 -5.65 -10.42 0.71
N ILE A 162 -5.18 -9.18 0.56
CA ILE A 162 -4.42 -8.69 -0.59
C ILE A 162 -2.95 -9.13 -0.51
N LEU A 163 -2.45 -9.44 0.69
CA LEU A 163 -1.08 -9.91 0.87
C LEU A 163 -0.90 -11.34 0.38
N GLU A 164 0.25 -11.59 -0.26
CA GLU A 164 0.70 -12.93 -0.62
C GLU A 164 0.76 -13.84 0.61
N ARG A 165 0.45 -15.11 0.40
CA ARG A 165 0.38 -16.12 1.47
C ARG A 165 1.67 -16.20 2.28
N GLU A 166 2.82 -16.26 1.61
CA GLU A 166 4.14 -16.36 2.26
C GLU A 166 4.41 -15.16 3.18
N VAL A 167 3.94 -13.97 2.79
CA VAL A 167 4.08 -12.75 3.59
C VAL A 167 3.20 -12.83 4.84
N ARG A 168 1.95 -13.29 4.71
CA ARG A 168 1.02 -13.47 5.84
C ARG A 168 1.55 -14.51 6.84
N GLU A 169 1.94 -15.70 6.37
CA GLU A 169 2.47 -16.76 7.22
C GLU A 169 3.75 -16.31 7.97
N ARG A 170 4.61 -15.53 7.31
CA ARG A 170 5.78 -14.93 7.94
C ARG A 170 5.39 -13.95 9.05
N ILE A 171 4.46 -13.03 8.77
CA ILE A 171 3.99 -12.02 9.75
C ILE A 171 3.32 -12.72 10.94
N GLU A 172 2.46 -13.71 10.72
CA GLU A 172 1.81 -14.50 11.77
C GLU A 172 2.86 -15.17 12.68
N LYS A 173 3.87 -15.82 12.09
CA LYS A 173 4.95 -16.46 12.83
C LYS A 173 5.81 -15.46 13.61
N GLU A 174 6.22 -14.36 12.97
CA GLU A 174 7.02 -13.31 13.61
C GLU A 174 6.25 -12.67 14.78
N PHE A 175 4.95 -12.42 14.60
CA PHE A 175 4.08 -11.83 15.61
C PHE A 175 3.91 -12.74 16.84
N LYS A 176 3.70 -14.05 16.62
CA LYS A 176 3.52 -15.07 17.67
C LYS A 176 4.80 -15.43 18.42
N THR A 177 5.97 -15.09 17.88
CA THR A 177 7.24 -15.43 18.53
C THR A 177 7.39 -14.70 19.87
N ASP A 178 7.60 -15.46 20.94
CA ASP A 178 7.79 -14.95 22.30
C ASP A 178 9.17 -15.32 22.89
N GLY A 179 9.53 -14.71 24.03
CA GLY A 179 10.73 -15.04 24.78
C GLY A 179 12.04 -14.72 24.05
N ASN A 180 13.04 -15.60 24.20
CA ASN A 180 14.40 -15.36 23.69
C ASN A 180 14.52 -15.37 22.16
N GLU A 181 13.55 -15.94 21.45
CA GLU A 181 13.52 -15.95 19.98
C GLU A 181 12.93 -14.65 19.40
N ARG A 182 12.21 -13.88 20.22
CA ARG A 182 11.57 -12.64 19.80
C ARG A 182 12.62 -11.58 19.50
N ARG A 183 12.63 -11.09 18.26
CA ARG A 183 13.57 -10.04 17.85
C ARG A 183 12.94 -8.66 18.04
N PRO A 184 13.73 -7.61 18.37
CA PRO A 184 13.20 -6.27 18.61
C PRO A 184 12.40 -5.67 17.46
N TRP A 185 12.62 -6.13 16.22
CA TRP A 185 11.95 -5.63 15.02
C TRP A 185 10.80 -6.51 14.52
N PHE A 186 10.44 -7.56 15.27
CA PHE A 186 9.24 -8.34 14.98
C PHE A 186 7.99 -7.50 15.24
N PRO A 187 6.92 -7.71 14.44
CA PRO A 187 5.70 -6.94 14.60
C PRO A 187 5.10 -7.15 15.99
N ASN A 188 4.67 -6.06 16.59
CA ASN A 188 3.91 -6.02 17.84
C ASN A 188 2.58 -5.26 17.71
N LEU A 189 2.24 -4.86 16.49
CA LEU A 189 0.94 -4.32 16.11
C LEU A 189 0.57 -4.85 14.72
N LEU A 190 -0.61 -5.44 14.59
CA LEU A 190 -1.16 -5.84 13.29
C LEU A 190 -2.38 -4.99 12.98
N SER A 191 -2.39 -4.37 11.80
CA SER A 191 -3.58 -3.72 11.23
C SER A 191 -4.28 -4.70 10.29
N CYS A 192 -5.47 -5.15 10.66
CA CYS A 192 -6.09 -6.32 10.04
C CYS A 192 -7.45 -6.02 9.44
N THR A 193 -7.76 -6.66 8.31
CA THR A 193 -9.14 -6.77 7.81
C THR A 193 -9.81 -8.03 8.40
N PRO A 194 -11.03 -8.43 7.99
CA PRO A 194 -11.67 -9.67 8.47
C PRO A 194 -10.88 -10.97 8.29
N THR A 195 -9.71 -10.93 7.66
CA THR A 195 -8.80 -12.09 7.54
C THR A 195 -8.47 -12.79 8.86
N LEU A 196 -8.45 -12.06 9.99
CA LEU A 196 -8.20 -12.66 11.32
C LEU A 196 -9.48 -13.02 12.10
N GLU A 197 -10.66 -12.87 11.48
CA GLU A 197 -11.91 -13.40 12.05
C GLU A 197 -11.99 -14.92 11.94
N LEU A 198 -11.45 -15.47 10.84
CA LEU A 198 -11.29 -16.90 10.61
C LEU A 198 -10.27 -17.50 11.58
N GLY A 199 -10.39 -18.80 11.90
CA GLY A 199 -9.69 -19.54 12.97
C GLY A 199 -8.15 -19.56 13.00
N ILE A 200 -7.48 -18.57 12.41
CA ILE A 200 -6.03 -18.41 12.40
C ILE A 200 -5.52 -18.19 13.83
N ASP A 201 -4.46 -18.92 14.17
CA ASP A 201 -3.80 -18.82 15.47
C ASP A 201 -2.63 -17.83 15.40
N ILE A 202 -2.91 -16.60 15.82
CA ILE A 202 -1.95 -15.50 15.93
C ILE A 202 -1.31 -15.39 17.32
N GLY A 203 -1.46 -16.41 18.16
CA GLY A 203 -1.04 -16.36 19.56
C GLY A 203 -2.06 -15.67 20.47
N ASP A 204 -1.60 -15.26 21.66
CA ASP A 204 -2.45 -14.60 22.65
C ASP A 204 -2.36 -13.08 22.52
N LEU A 205 -3.52 -12.44 22.26
CA LEU A 205 -3.60 -11.00 22.20
C LEU A 205 -3.97 -10.44 23.57
N SER A 206 -3.21 -9.45 24.03
CA SER A 206 -3.56 -8.70 25.26
C SER A 206 -4.55 -7.55 24.98
N SER A 207 -4.63 -7.08 23.75
CA SER A 207 -5.47 -5.94 23.38
C SER A 207 -5.96 -6.02 21.94
N ILE A 208 -7.21 -5.59 21.72
CA ILE A 208 -7.84 -5.50 20.40
C ILE A 208 -8.48 -4.11 20.28
N ILE A 209 -8.25 -3.48 19.13
CA ILE A 209 -8.85 -2.20 18.78
C ILE A 209 -9.68 -2.41 17.51
N LEU A 210 -10.98 -2.24 17.63
CA LEU A 210 -11.92 -2.27 16.52
C LEU A 210 -12.15 -0.84 16.05
N CYS A 211 -11.68 -0.49 14.85
CA CYS A 211 -11.80 0.87 14.28
C CYS A 211 -13.22 1.21 13.76
N SER A 212 -14.17 0.30 13.93
CA SER A 212 -15.60 0.47 13.63
C SER A 212 -16.38 -0.56 14.44
N VAL A 213 -17.68 -0.33 14.61
CA VAL A 213 -18.55 -1.37 15.16
C VAL A 213 -18.67 -2.50 14.10
N PRO A 214 -18.33 -3.76 14.42
CA PRO A 214 -18.47 -4.89 13.51
C PRO A 214 -19.90 -5.05 12.99
N PRO A 215 -20.09 -5.48 11.73
CA PRO A 215 -21.39 -5.45 11.06
C PRO A 215 -22.42 -6.43 11.64
N SER A 216 -21.97 -7.49 12.33
CA SER A 216 -22.84 -8.41 13.06
C SER A 216 -22.23 -8.78 14.41
N GLN A 217 -23.10 -9.25 15.29
CA GLN A 217 -22.74 -9.82 16.60
C GLN A 217 -21.77 -10.99 16.48
N ALA A 218 -21.95 -11.86 15.47
CA ALA A 218 -21.04 -12.98 15.23
C ALA A 218 -19.62 -12.49 14.90
N ASN A 219 -19.49 -11.45 14.06
CA ASN A 219 -18.18 -10.85 13.77
C ASN A 219 -17.58 -10.22 15.02
N TYR A 220 -18.38 -9.54 15.85
CA TYR A 220 -17.91 -8.96 17.11
C TYR A 220 -17.32 -10.03 18.02
N LEU A 221 -18.08 -11.09 18.32
CA LEU A 221 -17.64 -12.18 19.19
C LEU A 221 -16.41 -12.91 18.64
N GLN A 222 -16.34 -13.13 17.33
CA GLN A 222 -15.17 -13.76 16.71
C GLN A 222 -13.91 -12.90 16.79
N ARG A 223 -14.04 -11.57 16.67
CA ARG A 223 -12.93 -10.63 16.78
C ARG A 223 -12.48 -10.50 18.23
N THR A 224 -13.39 -10.22 19.16
CA THR A 224 -13.05 -10.00 20.58
C THR A 224 -12.55 -11.28 21.26
N GLY A 225 -13.07 -12.45 20.88
CA GLY A 225 -12.61 -13.76 21.34
C GLY A 225 -11.20 -14.17 20.87
N ARG A 226 -10.47 -13.28 20.19
CA ARG A 226 -9.05 -13.46 19.85
C ARG A 226 -8.11 -13.05 20.97
N ALA A 227 -8.56 -12.19 21.88
CA ALA A 227 -7.76 -11.75 23.01
C ALA A 227 -8.11 -12.49 24.29
N GLY A 228 -7.13 -12.55 25.20
CA GLY A 228 -7.31 -13.12 26.54
C GLY A 228 -7.49 -14.63 26.55
N ARG A 229 -6.88 -15.36 25.61
CA ARG A 229 -6.99 -16.82 25.53
C ARG A 229 -6.11 -17.54 26.56
N ARG A 230 -4.95 -16.97 26.92
CA ARG A 230 -4.04 -17.61 27.88
C ARG A 230 -4.37 -17.25 29.32
N ASP A 231 -4.46 -15.94 29.58
CA ASP A 231 -4.52 -15.39 30.94
C ASP A 231 -5.93 -14.91 31.32
N GLY A 232 -6.92 -15.04 30.42
CA GLY A 232 -8.31 -14.64 30.63
C GLY A 232 -8.57 -13.13 30.60
N ASN A 233 -7.52 -12.31 30.64
CA ASN A 233 -7.61 -10.85 30.65
C ASN A 233 -7.27 -10.26 29.28
N ALA A 234 -8.12 -9.37 28.79
CA ALA A 234 -7.94 -8.65 27.54
C ALA A 234 -8.57 -7.26 27.58
N LEU A 235 -7.95 -6.29 26.92
CA LEU A 235 -8.55 -4.99 26.65
C LEU A 235 -9.15 -4.96 25.25
N THR A 236 -10.47 -4.82 25.15
CA THR A 236 -11.15 -4.61 23.87
C THR A 236 -11.66 -3.18 23.80
N ILE A 237 -11.24 -2.45 22.77
CA ILE A 237 -11.71 -1.10 22.46
C ILE A 237 -12.49 -1.14 21.16
N THR A 238 -13.72 -0.62 21.16
CA THR A 238 -14.51 -0.43 19.94
C THR A 238 -14.72 1.05 19.70
N VAL A 239 -14.29 1.54 18.54
CA VAL A 239 -14.49 2.92 18.10
C VAL A 239 -15.75 2.96 17.25
N ALA A 240 -16.81 3.58 17.78
CA ALA A 240 -18.04 3.81 17.03
C ALA A 240 -17.89 5.04 16.13
N ASN A 241 -18.14 4.86 14.84
CA ASN A 241 -18.16 5.97 13.89
C ASN A 241 -19.56 6.60 13.82
N ALA A 242 -19.70 7.75 13.16
CA ALA A 242 -20.99 8.45 13.01
C ALA A 242 -21.93 7.80 11.97
N ARG A 243 -22.00 6.46 11.93
CA ARG A 243 -22.88 5.69 11.04
C ARG A 243 -24.13 5.23 11.83
N PRO A 244 -25.32 5.14 11.21
CA PRO A 244 -26.54 4.73 11.93
C PRO A 244 -26.40 3.42 12.71
N HIS A 245 -25.77 2.42 12.10
CA HIS A 245 -25.45 1.13 12.73
C HIS A 245 -24.56 1.29 13.97
N ASP A 246 -23.46 2.04 13.85
CA ASP A 246 -22.51 2.26 14.95
C ASP A 246 -23.15 3.04 16.10
N LEU A 247 -23.98 4.04 15.79
CA LEU A 247 -24.69 4.85 16.79
C LEU A 247 -25.72 4.05 17.58
N PHE A 248 -26.40 3.09 16.94
CA PHE A 248 -27.31 2.16 17.62
C PHE A 248 -26.55 1.36 18.68
N PHE A 249 -25.46 0.70 18.30
CA PHE A 249 -24.65 -0.11 19.23
C PHE A 249 -23.79 0.70 20.19
N PHE A 250 -23.54 1.98 19.90
CA PHE A 250 -22.96 2.91 20.87
C PHE A 250 -23.96 3.24 21.99
N SER A 251 -25.24 3.38 21.64
CA SER A 251 -26.32 3.64 22.60
C SER A 251 -26.68 2.38 23.40
N GLU A 252 -26.69 1.22 22.73
CA GLU A 252 -27.06 -0.09 23.28
C GLU A 252 -25.91 -1.12 23.10
N PRO A 253 -24.78 -0.97 23.81
CA PRO A 253 -23.62 -1.85 23.62
C PRO A 253 -23.86 -3.30 24.04
N GLU A 254 -24.78 -3.54 24.99
CA GLU A 254 -25.12 -4.89 25.44
C GLU A 254 -25.71 -5.75 24.33
N GLU A 255 -26.45 -5.16 23.39
CA GLU A 255 -27.03 -5.88 22.25
C GLU A 255 -25.94 -6.45 21.33
N MET A 256 -24.82 -5.75 21.15
CA MET A 256 -23.69 -6.27 20.38
C MET A 256 -22.97 -7.41 21.12
N ILE A 257 -22.83 -7.28 22.44
CA ILE A 257 -22.02 -8.20 23.27
C ILE A 257 -22.77 -9.50 23.57
N LYS A 258 -24.07 -9.45 23.87
CA LYS A 258 -24.89 -10.62 24.20
C LYS A 258 -25.21 -11.52 23.00
N GLY A 259 -24.89 -11.05 21.79
CA GLY A 259 -25.61 -11.32 20.55
C GLY A 259 -25.99 -12.76 20.21
N LYS A 260 -26.99 -12.88 19.33
CA LYS A 260 -27.52 -14.13 18.81
C LYS A 260 -26.77 -14.48 17.53
N VAL A 261 -26.14 -15.65 17.50
CA VAL A 261 -25.51 -16.18 16.28
C VAL A 261 -26.55 -16.99 15.51
N ASP A 262 -27.01 -16.48 14.37
CA ASP A 262 -27.91 -17.21 13.49
C ASP A 262 -27.15 -18.30 12.71
N PRO A 263 -27.74 -19.48 12.49
CA PRO A 263 -27.12 -20.52 11.69
C PRO A 263 -27.02 -20.08 10.22
N PRO A 264 -25.93 -20.44 9.51
CA PRO A 264 -25.78 -20.08 8.10
C PRO A 264 -26.81 -20.82 7.25
N GLY A 265 -27.54 -20.09 6.41
CA GLY A 265 -28.39 -20.66 5.37
C GLY A 265 -27.57 -21.12 4.17
N PHE A 266 -27.85 -22.32 3.64
CA PHE A 266 -27.26 -22.82 2.40
C PHE A 266 -28.33 -22.83 1.30
N PHE A 267 -28.02 -22.19 0.18
CA PHE A 267 -28.90 -22.16 -0.98
C PHE A 267 -28.33 -23.04 -2.09
N LEU A 268 -28.84 -24.27 -2.20
CA LEU A 268 -28.37 -25.25 -3.19
C LEU A 268 -28.77 -24.89 -4.62
N ASP A 269 -29.82 -24.10 -4.79
CA ASP A 269 -30.31 -23.61 -6.10
C ASP A 269 -29.55 -22.37 -6.61
N ALA A 270 -28.41 -22.02 -6.00
CA ALA A 270 -27.59 -20.91 -6.47
C ALA A 270 -26.99 -21.22 -7.85
N SER A 271 -27.64 -20.76 -8.93
CA SER A 271 -27.26 -21.04 -10.32
C SER A 271 -25.78 -20.76 -10.61
N ALA A 272 -25.25 -19.63 -10.16
CA ALA A 272 -23.83 -19.27 -10.33
C ALA A 272 -22.85 -20.20 -9.58
N VAL A 273 -23.27 -20.83 -8.48
CA VAL A 273 -22.44 -21.86 -7.81
C VAL A 273 -22.49 -23.15 -8.63
N LEU A 274 -23.69 -23.54 -9.06
CA LEU A 274 -23.92 -24.77 -9.78
C LEU A 274 -23.19 -24.79 -11.14
N GLU A 275 -23.11 -23.67 -11.87
CA GLU A 275 -22.31 -23.55 -13.10
C GLU A 275 -20.84 -23.93 -12.89
N ARG A 276 -20.25 -23.42 -11.79
CA ARG A 276 -18.85 -23.65 -11.45
C ARG A 276 -18.61 -25.09 -11.04
N GLN A 277 -19.53 -25.64 -10.24
CA GLN A 277 -19.49 -27.04 -9.84
C GLN A 277 -19.68 -27.98 -11.03
N LEU A 278 -20.57 -27.65 -11.98
CA LEU A 278 -20.76 -28.42 -13.20
C LEU A 278 -19.51 -28.37 -14.08
N THR A 279 -18.84 -27.22 -14.18
CA THR A 279 -17.58 -27.08 -14.91
C THR A 279 -16.46 -27.93 -14.28
N ALA A 280 -16.33 -27.89 -12.95
CA ALA A 280 -15.39 -28.74 -12.21
C ALA A 280 -15.69 -30.23 -12.41
N PHE A 281 -16.96 -30.63 -12.33
CA PHE A 281 -17.41 -31.99 -12.62
C PHE A 281 -17.05 -32.43 -14.05
N CYS A 282 -17.13 -31.52 -15.04
CA CYS A 282 -16.69 -31.81 -16.39
C CYS A 282 -15.19 -32.08 -16.47
N PHE A 283 -14.36 -31.32 -15.74
CA PHE A 283 -12.93 -31.59 -15.62
C PHE A 283 -12.67 -32.97 -14.99
N ASP A 284 -13.32 -33.30 -13.89
CA ASP A 284 -13.16 -34.58 -13.20
C ASP A 284 -13.51 -35.77 -14.10
N CYS A 285 -14.63 -35.67 -14.82
CA CYS A 285 -15.04 -36.68 -15.80
C CYS A 285 -14.09 -36.78 -16.98
N TRP A 286 -13.53 -35.65 -17.44
CA TRP A 286 -12.56 -35.65 -18.53
C TRP A 286 -11.24 -36.30 -18.11
N VAL A 287 -10.71 -35.96 -16.94
CA VAL A 287 -9.52 -36.61 -16.37
C VAL A 287 -9.76 -38.11 -16.17
N SER A 288 -10.92 -38.48 -15.63
CA SER A 288 -11.33 -39.87 -15.44
C SER A 288 -11.47 -40.67 -16.74
N SER A 289 -11.60 -40.00 -17.90
CA SER A 289 -11.64 -40.66 -19.21
C SER A 289 -10.27 -41.18 -19.69
N GLY A 290 -9.21 -40.96 -18.91
CA GLY A 290 -7.87 -41.48 -19.17
C GLY A 290 -6.99 -40.57 -20.01
N VAL A 291 -7.23 -39.25 -19.96
CA VAL A 291 -6.32 -38.28 -20.59
C VAL A 291 -4.97 -38.26 -19.88
N SER A 292 -3.91 -37.97 -20.63
CA SER A 292 -2.57 -37.82 -20.07
C SER A 292 -2.54 -36.71 -19.02
N GLU A 293 -1.70 -36.85 -17.99
CA GLU A 293 -1.47 -35.81 -16.97
C GLU A 293 -1.00 -34.48 -17.57
N ILE A 294 -0.39 -34.51 -18.76
CA ILE A 294 0.13 -33.33 -19.47
C ILE A 294 -0.93 -32.72 -20.42
N ALA A 295 -2.15 -33.28 -20.45
CA ALA A 295 -3.21 -32.81 -21.33
C ALA A 295 -3.63 -31.37 -21.01
N ILE A 296 -3.57 -30.97 -19.73
CA ILE A 296 -3.78 -29.61 -19.27
C ILE A 296 -2.41 -28.96 -19.07
N PRO A 297 -2.03 -27.96 -19.88
CA PRO A 297 -0.78 -27.25 -19.66
C PRO A 297 -0.78 -26.55 -18.30
N ASP A 298 0.34 -26.59 -17.57
CA ASP A 298 0.45 -25.87 -16.28
C ASP A 298 0.29 -24.36 -16.42
N SER A 299 0.65 -23.81 -17.59
CA SER A 299 0.69 -22.38 -17.82
C SER A 299 -0.25 -21.96 -18.96
N VAL A 300 -0.97 -20.86 -18.73
CA VAL A 300 -1.89 -20.27 -19.71
C VAL A 300 -1.14 -19.82 -20.96
N GLY A 301 0.13 -19.43 -20.85
CA GLY A 301 0.97 -19.08 -22.00
C GLY A 301 1.02 -20.18 -23.07
N SER A 302 1.11 -21.45 -22.63
CA SER A 302 1.07 -22.62 -23.53
C SER A 302 -0.31 -22.81 -24.16
N VAL A 303 -1.39 -22.61 -23.39
CA VAL A 303 -2.77 -22.66 -23.89
C VAL A 303 -2.99 -21.61 -24.98
N LEU A 304 -2.57 -20.36 -24.73
CA LEU A 304 -2.67 -19.27 -25.70
C LEU A 304 -1.83 -19.52 -26.96
N ASN A 305 -0.69 -20.20 -26.85
CA ASN A 305 0.11 -20.59 -28.02
C ASN A 305 -0.60 -21.67 -28.86
N ASN A 306 -1.29 -22.62 -28.22
CA ASN A 306 -2.11 -23.60 -28.95
C ASN A 306 -3.24 -22.90 -29.73
N LEU A 307 -3.85 -21.86 -29.15
CA LEU A 307 -4.87 -21.02 -29.82
C LEU A 307 -4.30 -20.20 -30.99
N ASP A 308 -3.06 -19.71 -30.87
CA ASP A 308 -2.39 -19.00 -31.96
C ASP A 308 -2.09 -19.92 -33.15
N LEU A 309 -1.75 -21.17 -32.87
CA LEU A 309 -1.47 -22.19 -33.89
C LEU A 309 -2.73 -22.88 -34.43
N GLY A 310 -3.88 -22.71 -33.78
CA GLY A 310 -5.11 -23.42 -34.12
C GLY A 310 -5.02 -24.94 -33.91
N ASN A 311 -4.25 -25.38 -32.91
CA ASN A 311 -4.03 -26.81 -32.69
C ASN A 311 -5.21 -27.44 -31.94
N GLU A 312 -6.15 -28.03 -32.70
CA GLU A 312 -7.36 -28.66 -32.17
C GLU A 312 -7.13 -29.98 -31.42
N GLU A 313 -5.92 -30.56 -31.47
CA GLU A 313 -5.55 -31.79 -30.76
C GLU A 313 -5.05 -31.51 -29.33
N ARG A 314 -5.04 -30.24 -28.91
CA ARG A 314 -4.59 -29.83 -27.59
C ARG A 314 -5.67 -29.04 -26.84
N PHE A 315 -5.44 -28.87 -25.54
CA PHE A 315 -6.24 -28.00 -24.71
C PHE A 315 -6.19 -26.55 -25.23
N PRO A 316 -7.33 -25.81 -25.28
CA PRO A 316 -8.64 -26.13 -24.67
C PRO A 316 -9.58 -26.96 -25.57
N TYR A 317 -9.26 -27.16 -26.85
CA TYR A 317 -10.17 -27.78 -27.83
C TYR A 317 -10.52 -29.23 -27.49
N THR A 318 -9.57 -30.01 -27.00
CA THR A 318 -9.81 -31.41 -26.57
C THR A 318 -10.83 -31.51 -25.44
N PHE A 319 -10.80 -30.57 -24.49
CA PHE A 319 -11.75 -30.49 -23.39
C PHE A 319 -13.14 -30.07 -23.88
N ILE A 320 -13.22 -29.06 -24.75
CA ILE A 320 -14.49 -28.62 -25.35
C ILE A 320 -15.13 -29.76 -26.17
N LYS A 321 -14.36 -30.46 -27.00
CA LYS A 321 -14.82 -31.64 -27.75
C LYS A 321 -15.34 -32.74 -26.83
N PHE A 322 -14.71 -32.94 -25.67
CA PHE A 322 -15.18 -33.89 -24.66
C PHE A 322 -16.54 -33.47 -24.07
N ILE A 323 -16.70 -32.20 -23.71
CA ILE A 323 -17.97 -31.67 -23.19
C ILE A 323 -19.08 -31.84 -24.24
N GLU A 324 -18.86 -31.39 -25.47
CA GLU A 324 -19.84 -31.45 -26.55
C GLU A 324 -20.29 -32.89 -26.85
N LYS A 325 -19.35 -33.84 -26.84
CA LYS A 325 -19.63 -35.27 -27.06
C LYS A 325 -20.43 -35.89 -25.90
N ASN A 326 -20.24 -35.43 -24.66
CA ASN A 326 -20.78 -36.06 -23.46
C ASN A 326 -21.85 -35.24 -22.72
N ARG A 327 -22.28 -34.07 -23.22
CA ARG A 327 -23.18 -33.11 -22.55
C ARG A 327 -24.39 -33.74 -21.84
N LYS A 328 -25.12 -34.63 -22.52
CA LYS A 328 -26.33 -35.29 -21.96
C LYS A 328 -25.98 -36.22 -20.79
N LYS A 329 -24.86 -36.93 -20.89
CA LYS A 329 -24.40 -37.84 -19.83
C LYS A 329 -23.91 -37.03 -18.64
N LEU A 330 -23.08 -36.00 -18.88
CA LEU A 330 -22.53 -35.13 -17.83
C LEU A 330 -23.65 -34.46 -17.02
N LEU A 331 -24.67 -33.90 -17.67
CA LEU A 331 -25.84 -33.32 -16.98
C LEU A 331 -26.58 -34.35 -16.13
N LYS A 332 -26.87 -35.52 -16.69
CA LYS A 332 -27.61 -36.57 -15.98
C LYS A 332 -26.85 -37.02 -14.74
N ASP A 333 -25.56 -37.28 -14.88
CA ASP A 333 -24.71 -37.73 -13.79
C ASP A 333 -24.58 -36.63 -12.72
N PHE A 334 -24.43 -35.37 -13.12
CA PHE A 334 -24.40 -34.23 -12.21
C PHE A 334 -25.71 -34.06 -11.43
N PHE A 335 -26.87 -34.10 -12.09
CA PHE A 335 -28.17 -33.99 -11.41
C PHE A 335 -28.41 -35.14 -10.42
N THR A 336 -27.86 -36.32 -10.68
CA THR A 336 -27.97 -37.47 -9.78
C THR A 336 -27.32 -37.20 -8.42
N LEU A 337 -26.28 -36.36 -8.36
CA LEU A 337 -25.61 -35.97 -7.11
C LEU A 337 -26.55 -35.20 -6.16
N PHE A 338 -27.52 -34.46 -6.71
CA PHE A 338 -28.43 -33.61 -5.93
C PHE A 338 -29.80 -34.24 -5.66
N LYS A 339 -30.08 -35.41 -6.24
CA LYS A 339 -31.38 -36.10 -6.13
C LYS A 339 -32.54 -35.15 -6.51
N ASP A 340 -33.42 -34.86 -5.56
CA ASP A 340 -34.60 -33.99 -5.73
C ASP A 340 -34.42 -32.59 -5.12
N SER A 341 -33.20 -32.23 -4.72
CA SER A 341 -32.93 -30.97 -4.01
C SER A 341 -32.80 -29.74 -4.91
N LEU A 342 -32.77 -29.94 -6.24
CA LEU A 342 -32.69 -28.87 -7.23
C LEU A 342 -34.04 -28.61 -7.87
N SER A 343 -34.42 -27.35 -7.93
CA SER A 343 -35.61 -26.87 -8.63
C SER A 343 -35.58 -27.17 -10.14
N ALA A 344 -36.76 -27.17 -10.76
CA ALA A 344 -36.89 -27.34 -12.22
C ALA A 344 -36.21 -26.18 -12.99
N GLU A 345 -36.27 -24.96 -12.44
CA GLU A 345 -35.64 -23.76 -13.00
C GLU A 345 -34.12 -23.90 -13.03
N SER A 346 -33.49 -24.32 -11.93
CA SER A 346 -32.04 -24.58 -11.87
C SER A 346 -31.59 -25.65 -12.86
N LYS A 347 -32.38 -26.72 -13.03
CA LYS A 347 -32.10 -27.79 -13.99
C LYS A 347 -32.15 -27.27 -15.44
N ALA A 348 -33.18 -26.50 -15.79
CA ALA A 348 -33.32 -25.88 -17.10
C ALA A 348 -32.18 -24.89 -17.39
N TYR A 349 -31.79 -24.11 -16.39
CA TYR A 349 -30.68 -23.17 -16.48
C TYR A 349 -29.34 -23.89 -16.77
N LEU A 350 -29.01 -24.94 -16.00
CA LEU A 350 -27.78 -25.71 -16.21
C LEU A 350 -27.77 -26.46 -17.55
N GLN A 351 -28.94 -26.89 -18.02
CA GLN A 351 -29.09 -27.46 -19.35
C GLN A 351 -28.76 -26.44 -20.44
N SER A 352 -29.32 -25.23 -20.35
CA SER A 352 -28.98 -24.13 -21.26
C SER A 352 -27.48 -23.78 -21.22
N PHE A 353 -26.88 -23.79 -20.02
CA PHE A 353 -25.47 -23.48 -19.84
C PHE A 353 -24.53 -24.47 -20.56
N ILE A 354 -24.80 -25.77 -20.56
CA ILE A 354 -23.90 -26.74 -21.22
C ILE A 354 -24.30 -27.05 -22.68
N GLU A 355 -25.58 -27.01 -23.02
CA GLU A 355 -26.06 -27.32 -24.37
C GLU A 355 -25.98 -26.11 -25.31
N GLY A 356 -26.03 -24.90 -24.75
CA GLY A 356 -26.17 -23.64 -25.46
C GLY A 356 -27.63 -23.33 -25.83
N GLY A 357 -28.05 -22.07 -25.69
CA GLY A 357 -29.33 -21.58 -26.22
C GLY A 357 -29.31 -21.36 -27.73
N GLU A 358 -30.38 -20.79 -28.29
CA GLU A 358 -30.54 -20.53 -29.73
C GLU A 358 -29.38 -19.69 -30.34
N ASN A 359 -28.78 -18.80 -29.55
CA ASN A 359 -27.66 -17.95 -29.98
C ASN A 359 -26.27 -18.42 -29.50
N GLN A 360 -26.16 -19.56 -28.79
CA GLN A 360 -24.95 -20.07 -28.13
C GLN A 360 -24.25 -19.12 -27.12
N GLU A 361 -24.66 -17.85 -27.03
CA GLU A 361 -24.20 -16.88 -26.04
C GLU A 361 -24.45 -17.42 -24.62
N GLY A 362 -23.42 -17.40 -23.78
CA GLY A 362 -23.47 -17.86 -22.40
C GLY A 362 -23.21 -19.36 -22.17
N ALA A 363 -23.10 -20.17 -23.23
CA ALA A 363 -22.75 -21.59 -23.10
C ALA A 363 -21.34 -21.77 -22.48
N LEU A 364 -21.11 -22.88 -21.77
CA LEU A 364 -19.84 -23.19 -21.12
C LEU A 364 -18.66 -23.13 -22.12
N SER A 365 -18.78 -23.81 -23.26
CA SER A 365 -17.75 -23.80 -24.31
C SER A 365 -17.48 -22.39 -24.84
N TYR A 366 -18.53 -21.57 -25.00
CA TYR A 366 -18.41 -20.18 -25.42
C TYR A 366 -17.67 -19.35 -24.38
N ARG A 367 -18.05 -19.42 -23.10
CA ARG A 367 -17.41 -18.66 -22.01
C ARG A 367 -15.94 -19.01 -21.84
N ILE A 368 -15.58 -20.30 -21.97
CA ILE A 368 -14.17 -20.75 -21.97
C ILE A 368 -13.40 -20.07 -23.11
N MET A 369 -13.93 -20.15 -24.33
CA MET A 369 -13.27 -19.58 -25.50
C MET A 369 -13.20 -18.05 -25.45
N GLU A 370 -14.28 -17.39 -25.03
CA GLU A 370 -14.35 -15.94 -24.87
C GLU A 370 -13.29 -15.42 -23.89
N GLY A 371 -13.19 -16.02 -22.70
CA GLY A 371 -12.17 -15.67 -21.71
C GLY A 371 -10.75 -15.83 -22.25
N LEU A 372 -10.48 -16.95 -22.93
CA LEU A 372 -9.18 -17.21 -23.53
C LEU A 372 -8.85 -16.26 -24.70
N PHE A 373 -9.84 -15.92 -25.53
CA PHE A 373 -9.66 -14.95 -26.62
C PHE A 373 -9.43 -13.54 -26.09
N ARG A 374 -10.12 -13.15 -25.01
CA ARG A 374 -9.86 -11.87 -24.33
C ARG A 374 -8.44 -11.79 -23.80
N LEU A 375 -7.97 -12.84 -23.11
CA LEU A 375 -6.59 -12.88 -22.60
C LEU A 375 -5.55 -12.93 -23.73
N ARG A 376 -5.85 -13.63 -24.83
CA ARG A 376 -5.05 -13.62 -26.06
C ARG A 376 -4.93 -12.21 -26.64
N LYS A 377 -6.05 -11.48 -26.74
CA LYS A 377 -6.10 -10.10 -27.23
C LYS A 377 -5.26 -9.16 -26.35
N GLU A 378 -5.36 -9.28 -25.02
CA GLU A 378 -4.53 -8.51 -24.08
C GLU A 378 -3.04 -8.81 -24.29
N ARG A 379 -2.65 -10.09 -24.34
CA ARG A 379 -1.26 -10.50 -24.58
C ARG A 379 -0.71 -9.93 -25.90
N HIS A 380 -1.51 -9.95 -26.95
CA HIS A 380 -1.13 -9.40 -28.26
C HIS A 380 -1.00 -7.88 -28.25
N SER A 381 -1.89 -7.16 -27.57
CA SER A 381 -1.77 -5.71 -27.42
C SER A 381 -0.49 -5.32 -26.68
N LEU A 382 -0.22 -5.99 -25.54
CA LEU A 382 1.00 -5.76 -24.77
C LEU A 382 2.26 -6.04 -25.60
N ARG A 383 2.30 -7.15 -26.35
CA ARG A 383 3.41 -7.47 -27.28
C ARG A 383 3.57 -6.40 -28.37
N LYS A 384 2.47 -5.85 -28.89
CA LYS A 384 2.49 -4.76 -29.89
C LYS A 384 3.06 -3.47 -29.27
N ARG A 385 2.63 -3.09 -28.07
CA ARG A 385 3.16 -1.92 -27.34
C ARG A 385 4.66 -2.06 -27.05
N VAL A 386 5.11 -3.23 -26.58
CA VAL A 386 6.54 -3.51 -26.36
C VAL A 386 7.35 -3.36 -27.64
N ARG A 387 6.85 -3.86 -28.79
CA ARG A 387 7.50 -3.66 -30.10
C ARG A 387 7.58 -2.18 -30.48
N ASN A 388 6.50 -1.42 -30.29
CA ASN A 388 6.48 0.02 -30.58
C ASN A 388 7.48 0.80 -29.71
N LEU A 389 7.52 0.54 -28.40
CA LEU A 389 8.49 1.14 -27.48
C LEU A 389 9.92 0.76 -27.85
N THR A 390 10.16 -0.50 -28.25
CA THR A 390 11.49 -0.95 -28.71
C THR A 390 11.95 -0.17 -29.94
N ASN A 391 11.05 0.07 -30.89
CA ASN A 391 11.33 0.88 -32.08
C ASN A 391 11.57 2.36 -31.73
N GLN A 392 10.79 2.93 -30.80
CA GLN A 392 10.96 4.31 -30.33
C GLN A 392 12.31 4.50 -29.61
N ILE A 393 12.66 3.57 -28.71
CA ILE A 393 13.95 3.56 -28.00
C ILE A 393 15.09 3.53 -29.02
N LYS A 394 15.01 2.64 -30.02
CA LYS A 394 16.02 2.55 -31.07
C LYS A 394 16.16 3.86 -31.86
N ARG A 395 15.04 4.45 -32.30
CA ARG A 395 15.03 5.74 -33.03
C ARG A 395 15.64 6.88 -32.21
N MET A 396 15.31 6.96 -30.92
CA MET A 396 15.90 7.97 -30.03
C MET A 396 17.40 7.76 -29.85
N GLN A 397 17.87 6.51 -29.74
CA GLN A 397 19.30 6.21 -29.62
C GLN A 397 20.11 6.57 -30.87
N GLU A 398 19.47 6.52 -32.04
CA GLU A 398 20.07 6.86 -33.33
C GLU A 398 20.03 8.37 -33.63
N ASP A 399 19.29 9.18 -32.85
CA ASP A 399 19.18 10.63 -33.05
C ASP A 399 20.48 11.37 -32.61
N PRO A 400 21.13 12.15 -33.50
CA PRO A 400 22.33 12.91 -33.16
C PRO A 400 22.08 14.09 -32.20
N LEU A 401 20.83 14.55 -32.02
CA LEU A 401 20.48 15.69 -31.16
C LEU A 401 20.05 15.23 -29.76
N LYS A 402 21.04 15.07 -28.87
CA LYS A 402 20.80 14.71 -27.46
C LYS A 402 20.54 15.96 -26.61
N ASP A 403 19.26 16.32 -26.44
CA ASP A 403 18.84 17.38 -25.53
C ASP A 403 19.03 16.98 -24.05
N ARG A 404 19.04 17.94 -23.13
CA ARG A 404 19.20 17.71 -21.68
C ARG A 404 18.09 16.83 -21.08
N ARG A 405 16.94 16.71 -21.75
CA ARG A 405 15.81 15.82 -21.39
C ARG A 405 15.89 14.42 -22.02
N TYR A 406 16.80 14.20 -22.96
CA TYR A 406 16.95 12.93 -23.68
C TYR A 406 17.13 11.73 -22.74
N GLU A 407 18.04 11.85 -21.76
CA GLU A 407 18.30 10.77 -20.81
C GLU A 407 17.08 10.44 -19.95
N GLU A 408 16.31 11.45 -19.54
CA GLU A 408 15.12 11.26 -18.70
C GLU A 408 14.01 10.56 -19.47
N GLU A 409 13.82 10.94 -20.73
CA GLU A 409 12.82 10.36 -21.62
C GLU A 409 13.18 8.93 -22.05
N LEU A 410 14.45 8.68 -22.40
CA LEU A 410 14.94 7.32 -22.69
C LEU A 410 14.78 6.41 -21.47
N LYS A 411 15.09 6.91 -20.26
CA LYS A 411 14.84 6.19 -19.01
C LYS A 411 13.34 5.94 -18.80
N LYS A 412 12.45 6.86 -19.20
CA LYS A 412 10.99 6.66 -19.13
C LYS A 412 10.52 5.53 -20.05
N LEU A 413 10.92 5.56 -21.32
CA LEU A 413 10.52 4.54 -22.31
C LEU A 413 11.04 3.15 -21.96
N ARG A 414 12.31 3.05 -21.50
CA ARG A 414 12.87 1.78 -21.02
C ARG A 414 12.11 1.23 -19.81
N ARG A 415 11.74 2.09 -18.85
CA ARG A 415 10.93 1.70 -17.69
C ARG A 415 9.58 1.14 -18.11
N GLU A 416 8.88 1.82 -19.03
CA GLU A 416 7.60 1.35 -19.54
C GLU A 416 7.74 -0.01 -20.24
N LYS A 417 8.76 -0.17 -21.11
CA LYS A 417 9.06 -1.43 -21.81
C LYS A 417 9.25 -2.59 -20.83
N ILE A 418 10.09 -2.42 -19.81
CA ILE A 418 10.38 -3.45 -18.80
C ILE A 418 9.10 -3.82 -18.04
N GLY A 419 8.31 -2.82 -17.65
CA GLY A 419 7.02 -3.02 -17.00
C GLY A 419 6.08 -3.90 -17.84
N LEU A 420 5.88 -3.55 -19.11
CA LEU A 420 5.03 -4.32 -20.03
C LEU A 420 5.58 -5.73 -20.30
N GLN A 421 6.90 -5.92 -20.37
CA GLN A 421 7.52 -7.24 -20.51
C GLN A 421 7.26 -8.14 -19.29
N ALA A 422 7.35 -7.57 -18.08
CA ALA A 422 7.04 -8.30 -16.86
C ALA A 422 5.56 -8.72 -16.79
N LEU A 423 4.64 -7.89 -17.29
CA LEU A 423 3.23 -8.25 -17.45
C LEU A 423 3.01 -9.44 -18.38
N ILE A 424 3.65 -9.42 -19.56
CA ILE A 424 3.56 -10.54 -20.52
C ILE A 424 4.10 -11.83 -19.89
N LYS A 425 5.21 -11.75 -19.15
CA LYS A 425 5.78 -12.89 -18.44
C LYS A 425 4.79 -13.44 -17.40
N LYS A 426 4.11 -12.56 -16.66
CA LYS A 426 3.11 -12.94 -15.67
C LYS A 426 1.92 -13.67 -16.31
N ILE A 427 1.33 -13.11 -17.37
CA ILE A 427 0.22 -13.76 -18.12
C ILE A 427 0.66 -15.15 -18.61
N ASN A 428 1.87 -15.26 -19.17
CA ASN A 428 2.33 -16.55 -19.69
C ASN A 428 2.55 -17.58 -18.57
N ASN A 429 2.99 -17.15 -17.39
CA ASN A 429 3.29 -18.01 -16.25
C ASN A 429 2.08 -18.27 -15.33
N GLN A 430 0.93 -17.63 -15.57
CA GLN A 430 -0.28 -17.86 -14.79
C GLN A 430 -0.69 -19.33 -14.91
N ASN A 431 -1.05 -19.94 -13.78
CA ASN A 431 -1.51 -21.32 -13.77
C ASN A 431 -2.85 -21.45 -14.51
N THR A 432 -3.01 -22.51 -15.30
CA THR A 432 -4.24 -22.71 -16.11
C THR A 432 -5.48 -22.83 -15.24
N TYR A 433 -5.46 -23.54 -14.11
CA TYR A 433 -6.62 -23.63 -13.22
C TYR A 433 -6.97 -22.28 -12.59
N ASN A 434 -5.96 -21.49 -12.22
CA ASN A 434 -6.18 -20.15 -11.69
C ASN A 434 -6.90 -19.27 -12.72
N PHE A 435 -6.57 -19.38 -14.01
CA PHE A 435 -7.33 -18.66 -15.04
C PHE A 435 -8.82 -19.03 -15.04
N PHE A 436 -9.17 -20.32 -14.93
CA PHE A 436 -10.58 -20.73 -14.88
C PHE A 436 -11.27 -20.29 -13.59
N THR A 437 -10.56 -20.21 -12.45
CA THR A 437 -11.13 -19.66 -11.22
C THR A 437 -11.37 -18.15 -11.33
N ASP A 438 -10.42 -17.41 -11.91
CA ASP A 438 -10.49 -15.95 -12.09
C ASP A 438 -11.61 -15.56 -13.07
N GLU A 439 -11.84 -16.39 -14.10
CA GLU A 439 -12.95 -16.28 -15.04
C GLU A 439 -14.31 -16.71 -14.45
N GLY A 440 -14.33 -17.14 -13.19
CA GLY A 440 -15.53 -17.60 -12.50
C GLY A 440 -16.12 -18.87 -13.09
N LEU A 441 -15.31 -19.68 -13.79
CA LEU A 441 -15.69 -20.97 -14.37
C LEU A 441 -15.40 -22.14 -13.41
N LEU A 442 -14.38 -22.04 -12.56
CA LEU A 442 -14.12 -23.00 -11.51
C LEU A 442 -14.46 -22.43 -10.12
N PRO A 443 -14.81 -23.31 -9.14
CA PRO A 443 -15.03 -22.89 -7.76
C PRO A 443 -13.75 -22.32 -7.14
N ASN A 444 -13.90 -21.28 -6.34
CA ASN A 444 -12.84 -20.72 -5.49
C ASN A 444 -13.41 -20.44 -4.09
N TYR A 445 -12.55 -20.40 -3.08
CA TYR A 445 -12.91 -20.09 -1.68
C TYR A 445 -13.49 -18.68 -1.52
N ALA A 446 -13.09 -17.76 -2.39
CA ALA A 446 -13.77 -16.48 -2.57
C ALA A 446 -14.70 -16.60 -3.78
N PHE A 447 -15.96 -16.19 -3.64
CA PHE A 447 -16.81 -15.98 -4.80
C PHE A 447 -16.11 -14.94 -5.69
N PRO A 448 -15.63 -15.28 -6.90
CA PRO A 448 -14.98 -14.31 -7.75
C PRO A 448 -16.10 -13.43 -8.32
N GLU A 449 -16.26 -12.23 -7.75
CA GLU A 449 -16.69 -11.11 -8.57
C GLU A 449 -15.47 -10.72 -9.41
N THR A 450 -15.63 -10.56 -10.72
CA THR A 450 -14.55 -10.06 -11.57
C THR A 450 -14.18 -8.66 -11.09
N GLY A 451 -13.13 -8.58 -10.26
CA GLY A 451 -12.69 -7.35 -9.66
C GLY A 451 -12.03 -6.43 -10.66
N VAL A 452 -11.67 -5.23 -10.20
CA VAL A 452 -10.73 -4.38 -10.92
C VAL A 452 -9.33 -4.74 -10.48
N ILE A 453 -8.47 -4.96 -11.46
CA ILE A 453 -7.08 -5.35 -11.24
C ILE A 453 -6.19 -4.11 -11.31
N LEU A 454 -5.50 -3.80 -10.22
CA LEU A 454 -4.40 -2.85 -10.19
C LEU A 454 -3.08 -3.59 -10.41
N ARG A 455 -2.36 -3.23 -11.48
CA ARG A 455 -1.00 -3.69 -11.72
C ARG A 455 0.01 -2.60 -11.37
N SER A 456 0.71 -2.80 -10.25
CA SER A 456 1.74 -1.87 -9.79
C SER A 456 3.12 -2.31 -10.25
N ILE A 457 3.80 -1.45 -11.00
CA ILE A 457 5.17 -1.66 -11.47
C ILE A 457 6.10 -0.79 -10.63
N ILE A 458 6.93 -1.45 -9.83
CA ILE A 458 7.87 -0.80 -8.93
C ILE A 458 9.28 -1.04 -9.41
N TYR A 459 10.07 0.04 -9.53
CA TYR A 459 11.43 -0.07 -10.03
C TYR A 459 12.47 0.57 -9.09
N ARG A 460 13.68 0.02 -9.13
CA ARG A 460 14.88 0.54 -8.47
C ARG A 460 16.06 0.55 -9.44
N ILE A 461 16.83 1.63 -9.40
CA ILE A 461 18.07 1.80 -10.17
C ILE A 461 19.25 1.39 -9.28
N LYS A 462 20.07 0.43 -9.73
CA LYS A 462 21.33 0.08 -9.06
C LYS A 462 22.36 1.20 -9.24
N LYS A 463 23.10 1.54 -8.18
CA LYS A 463 24.01 2.70 -8.16
C LYS A 463 25.38 2.48 -8.83
N ASP A 464 25.81 1.25 -9.11
CA ASP A 464 27.22 0.93 -9.39
C ASP A 464 27.53 0.19 -10.71
N SER A 465 26.75 0.36 -11.80
CA SER A 465 27.11 -0.26 -13.09
C SER A 465 26.69 0.58 -14.30
N LYS A 466 27.56 0.61 -15.33
CA LYS A 466 27.38 1.34 -16.60
C LYS A 466 26.05 1.00 -17.29
N GLU A 467 25.48 1.99 -17.98
CA GLU A 467 24.10 2.13 -18.52
C GLU A 467 23.54 1.02 -19.45
N ASP A 468 23.57 -0.25 -19.06
CA ASP A 468 22.85 -1.33 -19.74
C ASP A 468 21.43 -1.57 -19.19
N GLU A 469 20.57 -2.19 -20.02
CA GLU A 469 19.19 -2.60 -19.68
C GLU A 469 19.12 -3.51 -18.43
N SER A 470 20.24 -4.12 -18.02
CA SER A 470 20.38 -4.99 -16.84
C SER A 470 20.44 -4.25 -15.48
N ASN A 471 20.38 -2.91 -15.47
CA ASN A 471 20.55 -2.09 -14.25
C ASN A 471 19.26 -1.74 -13.49
N PHE A 472 18.11 -2.17 -14.00
CA PHE A 472 16.81 -1.91 -13.37
C PHE A 472 16.30 -3.18 -12.71
N GLU A 473 16.11 -3.14 -11.40
CA GLU A 473 15.27 -4.12 -10.72
C GLU A 473 13.84 -3.63 -10.80
N SER A 474 12.95 -4.48 -11.28
CA SER A 474 11.53 -4.20 -11.31
C SER A 474 10.77 -5.33 -10.64
N TRP A 475 9.81 -4.96 -9.81
CA TRP A 475 8.85 -5.86 -9.17
C TRP A 475 7.47 -5.47 -9.68
N VAL A 476 6.67 -6.47 -10.03
CA VAL A 476 5.28 -6.28 -10.42
C VAL A 476 4.42 -6.86 -9.32
N TYR A 477 3.58 -6.03 -8.74
CA TYR A 477 2.55 -6.42 -7.80
C TYR A 477 1.19 -6.31 -8.48
N GLU A 478 0.29 -7.23 -8.17
CA GLU A 478 -1.08 -7.18 -8.64
C GLU A 478 -2.00 -7.25 -7.46
N TYR A 479 -2.96 -6.34 -7.44
CA TYR A 479 -3.95 -6.22 -6.40
C TYR A 479 -5.32 -6.26 -7.06
N GLU A 480 -6.15 -7.21 -6.64
CA GLU A 480 -7.53 -7.31 -7.10
C GLU A 480 -8.45 -6.69 -6.04
N ARG A 481 -9.41 -5.88 -6.49
CA ARG A 481 -10.45 -5.30 -5.64
C ARG A 481 -11.83 -5.55 -6.23
N PRO A 482 -12.85 -5.86 -5.41
CA PRO A 482 -14.24 -5.90 -5.87
C PRO A 482 -14.62 -4.59 -6.56
N ALA A 483 -15.49 -4.66 -7.58
CA ALA A 483 -15.80 -3.51 -8.43
C ALA A 483 -16.27 -2.28 -7.64
N VAL A 484 -17.08 -2.50 -6.60
CA VAL A 484 -17.60 -1.41 -5.74
C VAL A 484 -16.47 -0.66 -5.02
N SER A 485 -15.55 -1.38 -4.37
CA SER A 485 -14.41 -0.76 -3.67
C SER A 485 -13.40 -0.16 -4.65
N ALA A 486 -13.26 -0.74 -5.84
CA ALA A 486 -12.31 -0.28 -6.83
C ALA A 486 -12.69 1.08 -7.43
N ILE A 487 -13.98 1.42 -7.52
CA ILE A 487 -14.42 2.73 -8.01
C ILE A 487 -13.81 3.86 -7.17
N ASP A 488 -13.76 3.69 -5.86
CA ASP A 488 -13.18 4.70 -4.98
C ASP A 488 -11.66 4.55 -4.84
N GLU A 489 -11.14 3.32 -4.71
CA GLU A 489 -9.73 3.11 -4.37
C GLU A 489 -8.78 3.07 -5.57
N LEU A 490 -9.29 2.60 -6.71
CA LEU A 490 -8.52 2.36 -7.94
C LEU A 490 -8.88 3.36 -9.05
N ALA A 491 -9.69 4.37 -8.74
CA ALA A 491 -9.93 5.47 -9.67
C ALA A 491 -8.61 6.16 -10.06
N PRO A 492 -8.52 6.69 -11.30
CA PRO A 492 -7.37 7.47 -11.73
C PRO A 492 -7.11 8.63 -10.77
N LEU A 493 -5.83 8.92 -10.54
CA LEU A 493 -5.35 9.96 -9.63
C LEU A 493 -5.55 9.68 -8.13
N ASN A 494 -6.07 8.51 -7.76
CA ASN A 494 -6.11 8.09 -6.36
C ASN A 494 -4.83 7.36 -5.95
N TYR A 495 -4.59 7.36 -4.64
CA TYR A 495 -3.52 6.58 -4.01
C TYR A 495 -4.08 5.29 -3.45
N PHE A 496 -3.47 4.18 -3.85
CA PHE A 496 -3.76 2.86 -3.31
C PHE A 496 -2.67 2.42 -2.33
N TYR A 497 -3.06 1.79 -1.23
CA TYR A 497 -2.16 1.37 -0.16
C TYR A 497 -2.17 -0.15 -0.02
N ALA A 498 -1.01 -0.79 -0.19
CA ALA A 498 -0.83 -2.23 0.04
C ALA A 498 0.65 -2.60 0.15
N GLY A 499 0.96 -3.62 0.94
CA GLY A 499 2.31 -4.17 1.11
C GLY A 499 3.33 -3.16 1.65
N LYS A 500 2.93 -2.28 2.59
CA LYS A 500 3.69 -1.09 3.04
C LYS A 500 4.02 -0.07 1.94
N ARG A 501 3.23 -0.04 0.88
CA ARG A 501 3.44 0.86 -0.25
C ARG A 501 2.23 1.73 -0.53
N LYS A 502 2.50 2.98 -0.89
CA LYS A 502 1.58 3.97 -1.44
C LYS A 502 1.86 4.06 -2.94
N VAL A 503 0.91 3.64 -3.78
CA VAL A 503 1.05 3.64 -5.23
C VAL A 503 0.00 4.55 -5.85
N PHE A 504 0.43 5.36 -6.82
CA PHE A 504 -0.44 6.32 -7.49
C PHE A 504 -0.99 5.70 -8.78
N VAL A 505 -2.32 5.65 -8.92
CA VAL A 505 -2.97 5.12 -10.12
C VAL A 505 -2.89 6.15 -11.23
N ASP A 506 -2.02 5.90 -12.22
CA ASP A 506 -1.72 6.87 -13.27
C ASP A 506 -2.34 6.54 -14.64
N GLN A 507 -2.81 5.30 -14.85
CA GLN A 507 -3.30 4.87 -16.17
C GLN A 507 -4.45 3.86 -16.06
N ILE A 508 -5.39 3.93 -17.00
CA ILE A 508 -6.40 2.91 -17.25
C ILE A 508 -6.03 2.10 -18.49
N ASN A 509 -6.24 0.78 -18.46
CA ASN A 509 -6.02 -0.05 -19.64
C ASN A 509 -7.24 0.01 -20.59
N MET A 510 -7.14 0.84 -21.64
CA MET A 510 -8.19 0.99 -22.66
C MET A 510 -8.31 -0.23 -23.61
N ASP A 511 -7.34 -1.14 -23.61
CA ASP A 511 -7.40 -2.35 -24.46
C ASP A 511 -8.38 -3.40 -23.90
N VAL A 512 -8.62 -3.36 -22.59
CA VAL A 512 -9.44 -4.31 -21.84
C VAL A 512 -10.70 -3.62 -21.27
N SER A 513 -10.63 -2.31 -21.01
CA SER A 513 -11.75 -1.49 -20.55
C SER A 513 -12.46 -0.89 -21.78
N GLU A 514 -13.58 -1.49 -22.16
CA GLU A 514 -14.36 -1.04 -23.30
C GLU A 514 -15.23 0.17 -22.91
N ILE A 515 -15.34 1.12 -23.84
CA ILE A 515 -16.31 2.21 -23.73
C ILE A 515 -17.65 1.65 -24.15
N GLU A 516 -18.59 1.65 -23.22
CA GLU A 516 -19.97 1.20 -23.42
C GLU A 516 -20.88 2.43 -23.47
N GLN A 517 -21.88 2.41 -24.34
CA GLN A 517 -22.94 3.39 -24.31
C GLN A 517 -24.02 2.91 -23.34
N TRP A 518 -24.34 3.74 -22.36
CA TRP A 518 -25.40 3.46 -21.39
C TRP A 518 -26.46 4.54 -21.48
N ARG A 519 -27.73 4.14 -21.38
CA ARG A 519 -28.86 5.05 -21.23
C ARG A 519 -29.31 5.08 -19.78
N PHE A 520 -29.55 6.29 -19.29
CA PHE A 520 -30.05 6.53 -17.95
C PHE A 520 -31.44 7.13 -18.02
N CYS A 521 -32.34 6.68 -17.14
CA CYS A 521 -33.65 7.31 -17.06
C CYS A 521 -33.54 8.58 -16.23
N ASN A 522 -34.12 9.66 -16.72
CA ASN A 522 -34.21 10.93 -16.00
C ASN A 522 -35.16 10.88 -14.78
N ASN A 523 -36.09 9.93 -14.74
CA ASN A 523 -37.18 9.88 -13.76
C ASN A 523 -37.10 8.70 -12.78
N CYS A 524 -36.30 7.68 -13.07
CA CYS A 524 -36.13 6.52 -12.19
C CYS A 524 -34.70 5.97 -12.29
N SER A 525 -34.34 5.00 -11.43
CA SER A 525 -33.01 4.39 -11.40
C SER A 525 -32.75 3.35 -12.51
N HIS A 526 -33.63 3.27 -13.51
CA HIS A 526 -33.45 2.33 -14.61
C HIS A 526 -32.32 2.80 -15.54
N MET A 527 -31.43 1.88 -15.88
CA MET A 527 -30.32 2.07 -16.81
C MET A 527 -30.11 0.81 -17.64
N GLU A 528 -29.76 0.98 -18.91
CA GLU A 528 -29.44 -0.15 -19.78
C GLU A 528 -28.27 0.16 -20.70
N LYS A 529 -27.54 -0.90 -21.09
CA LYS A 529 -26.49 -0.80 -22.10
C LYS A 529 -27.15 -0.72 -23.48
N GLU A 530 -26.81 0.30 -24.26
CA GLU A 530 -27.32 0.47 -25.61
C GLU A 530 -26.57 -0.48 -26.56
N ILE A 531 -27.30 -1.47 -27.09
CA ILE A 531 -26.79 -2.46 -28.04
C ILE A 531 -27.56 -2.28 -29.36
N GLY A 532 -26.98 -1.54 -30.32
CA GLY A 532 -27.58 -1.33 -31.64
C GLY A 532 -28.59 -0.16 -31.72
N GLU A 533 -29.62 -0.29 -32.56
CA GLU A 533 -30.69 0.70 -32.72
C GLU A 533 -31.70 0.67 -31.56
N ILE A 534 -32.35 1.81 -31.32
CA ILE A 534 -33.22 2.08 -30.16
C ILE A 534 -34.32 1.02 -30.06
N SER A 535 -34.38 0.27 -28.95
CA SER A 535 -35.44 -0.72 -28.75
C SER A 535 -36.75 -0.12 -28.20
N ALA A 536 -36.70 1.04 -27.51
CA ALA A 536 -37.85 1.65 -26.87
C ALA A 536 -37.84 3.20 -26.92
N GLU A 537 -38.97 3.81 -27.31
CA GLU A 537 -39.16 5.28 -27.34
C GLU A 537 -39.37 5.91 -25.95
N SER A 538 -39.75 5.09 -24.97
CA SER A 538 -40.01 5.48 -23.59
C SER A 538 -39.32 4.54 -22.61
N CYS A 539 -39.03 5.01 -21.40
CA CYS A 539 -38.36 4.18 -20.39
C CYS A 539 -39.14 2.89 -20.12
N PRO A 540 -38.53 1.70 -20.22
CA PRO A 540 -39.21 0.41 -20.00
C PRO A 540 -39.83 0.27 -18.61
N HIS A 541 -39.29 0.97 -17.61
CA HIS A 541 -39.72 0.85 -16.22
C HIS A 541 -40.75 1.91 -15.80
N CYS A 542 -40.57 3.18 -16.18
CA CYS A 542 -41.43 4.27 -15.71
C CYS A 542 -42.18 5.01 -16.83
N GLY A 543 -41.98 4.64 -18.09
CA GLY A 543 -42.66 5.24 -19.24
C GLY A 543 -42.22 6.67 -19.59
N SER A 544 -41.12 7.18 -19.03
CA SER A 544 -40.64 8.54 -19.33
C SER A 544 -40.33 8.71 -20.84
N PRO A 545 -40.89 9.72 -21.53
CA PRO A 545 -40.65 9.97 -22.95
C PRO A 545 -39.26 10.57 -23.21
N MET A 546 -38.60 11.09 -22.17
CA MET A 546 -37.24 11.63 -22.26
C MET A 546 -36.19 10.52 -22.41
N TRP A 547 -36.58 9.25 -22.33
CA TRP A 547 -35.69 8.09 -22.50
C TRP A 547 -35.02 8.04 -23.88
N ALA A 548 -35.75 8.40 -24.93
CA ALA A 548 -35.24 8.42 -26.30
C ALA A 548 -34.25 9.55 -26.57
N ASP A 549 -34.21 10.57 -25.71
CA ASP A 549 -33.33 11.73 -25.87
C ASP A 549 -31.85 11.31 -25.93
N SER A 550 -31.08 11.98 -26.78
CA SER A 550 -29.64 11.73 -26.92
C SER A 550 -28.86 12.16 -25.68
N ALA A 551 -29.37 13.11 -24.90
CA ALA A 551 -28.77 13.56 -23.64
C ALA A 551 -28.82 12.49 -22.54
N GLN A 552 -29.70 11.48 -22.66
CA GLN A 552 -29.71 10.34 -21.73
C GLN A 552 -28.65 9.29 -22.06
N ARG A 553 -27.91 9.44 -23.16
CA ARG A 553 -26.78 8.57 -23.52
C ARG A 553 -25.52 9.08 -22.84
N ILE A 554 -24.91 8.23 -22.04
CA ILE A 554 -23.66 8.50 -21.35
C ILE A 554 -22.64 7.47 -21.78
N GLN A 555 -21.48 7.95 -22.22
CA GLN A 555 -20.33 7.07 -22.45
C GLN A 555 -19.76 6.65 -21.10
N MET A 556 -19.81 5.36 -20.81
CA MET A 556 -19.25 4.81 -19.59
C MET A 556 -18.07 3.91 -19.92
N LEU A 557 -17.03 4.01 -19.10
CA LEU A 557 -15.90 3.13 -19.18
C LEU A 557 -16.07 2.02 -18.15
N ARG A 558 -16.13 0.76 -18.59
CA ARG A 558 -16.11 -0.37 -17.67
C ARG A 558 -14.68 -0.60 -17.18
N MET A 559 -14.33 0.02 -16.05
CA MET A 559 -13.00 -0.11 -15.45
C MET A 559 -12.75 -1.56 -15.04
N ARG A 560 -11.86 -2.25 -15.76
CA ARG A 560 -11.42 -3.62 -15.45
C ARG A 560 -9.99 -3.67 -14.95
N GLN A 561 -9.16 -2.75 -15.40
CA GLN A 561 -7.74 -2.78 -15.12
C GLN A 561 -7.11 -1.39 -15.13
N VAL A 562 -6.28 -1.14 -14.13
CA VAL A 562 -5.50 0.08 -13.97
C VAL A 562 -4.02 -0.22 -13.72
N PHE A 563 -3.15 0.74 -14.00
CA PHE A 563 -1.73 0.66 -13.75
C PHE A 563 -1.29 1.74 -12.77
N ALA A 564 -0.25 1.39 -12.00
CA ALA A 564 0.48 2.34 -11.17
C ALA A 564 1.98 2.12 -11.36
N THR A 565 2.69 3.10 -11.90
CA THR A 565 4.16 3.02 -12.04
C THR A 565 4.85 3.92 -11.03
N SER A 566 5.63 3.35 -10.11
CA SER A 566 6.27 4.12 -9.02
C SER A 566 7.70 3.67 -8.73
N SER A 567 8.55 4.59 -8.27
CA SER A 567 9.90 4.22 -7.82
C SER A 567 9.85 3.60 -6.44
N ASP A 568 10.72 2.63 -6.15
CA ASP A 568 10.74 1.93 -4.85
C ASP A 568 10.83 2.92 -3.68
N ARG A 569 11.66 3.96 -3.80
CA ARG A 569 11.80 4.98 -2.76
C ARG A 569 10.53 5.79 -2.52
N ARG A 570 9.81 6.19 -3.58
CA ARG A 570 8.58 7.00 -3.45
C ARG A 570 7.37 6.16 -3.05
N SER A 571 7.38 4.89 -3.41
CA SER A 571 6.27 4.00 -3.07
C SER A 571 6.27 3.58 -1.61
N ARG A 572 7.38 3.68 -0.87
CA ARG A 572 7.42 3.27 0.54
C ARG A 572 6.63 4.23 1.40
N ILE A 573 5.79 3.67 2.28
CA ILE A 573 5.18 4.43 3.36
C ILE A 573 6.30 4.80 4.35
N THR A 574 6.45 6.09 4.63
CA THR A 574 7.43 6.62 5.59
C THR A 574 6.71 7.48 6.61
N ASP A 575 7.29 7.59 7.81
CA ASP A 575 6.81 8.50 8.85
C ASP A 575 7.12 9.99 8.54
N GLU A 576 7.56 10.31 7.30
CA GLU A 576 8.00 11.66 6.93
C GLU A 576 6.83 12.61 6.63
N SER A 577 5.65 12.08 6.28
CA SER A 577 4.42 12.83 6.17
C SER A 577 3.28 12.09 6.87
N ASP A 578 2.77 12.70 7.94
CA ASP A 578 1.51 12.33 8.57
C ASP A 578 0.39 12.82 7.62
N ASP A 579 0.34 12.28 6.39
CA ASP A 579 -0.61 12.68 5.34
C ASP A 579 -2.01 12.20 5.72
N ARG A 580 -2.61 12.91 6.68
CA ARG A 580 -4.05 12.97 6.89
C ARG A 580 -4.66 13.91 5.85
N GLU A 581 -4.40 13.67 4.58
CA GLU A 581 -5.22 14.26 3.52
C GLU A 581 -6.41 13.32 3.33
N PRO A 582 -7.59 13.61 3.92
CA PRO A 582 -8.79 12.87 3.58
C PRO A 582 -9.06 13.06 2.08
N SER A 583 -9.22 11.93 1.40
CA SER A 583 -9.76 11.86 0.03
C SER A 583 -11.13 12.51 -0.07
#